data_AF-A0A1Q3MWF6-F1
#
_entry.id   AF-A0A1Q3MWF6-F1
#
_cell.length_a   1.000
_cell.length_b   1.000
_cell.length_c   1.000
_cell.angle_alpha   90.00
_cell.angle_beta   90.00
_cell.angle_gamma   90.00
#
_symmetry.space_group_name_H-M   'P 1'
#
loop_
_entity.id
_entity.type
_entity.pdbx_description
1 polymer ?
#
loop_
_entity_poly.entity_id
_entity_poly.type
_entity_poly.pdbx_seq_one_letter_code
_entity_poly.pdbx_strand_id
1 'polypeptide(L)'
;MKSLGLAGAGALIPFGRVLAGNEEPEAMPTSCTLIPTETAGPFPLDLTANTYYFRSDIKEDRTGAPLKVKMRILGVDNCLPMTNVRVNIWMCDKDGIYSGYDTPQNQGGSATTKWLRGYQITDANGEVEFETIFPGWYQGRICHIHFQVYVSSSYAAISQMTFDIETKNAIYAAFPSLYTKGADPMTFAQDNIFSDGYTYQLASLTGNSVDGYEAFLEVSVKGSGDGNGTSIGHIEKENAKQFSLGQNFPNPHNGITEIPFTLHNAATVSFDIFDIQGRKLTTLEMGRLSAGAHSVKVDMGSLNLPQGNYVYQIAVQNNDGIFRQYKLMTAAR
;
A
#
# COMPACT_ATOMS: atom_id res chain seq x y z
N MET A 1 -78.22 31.44 19.63
CA MET A 1 -78.76 31.99 18.37
C MET A 1 -77.88 31.52 17.22
N LYS A 2 -78.48 30.74 16.31
CA LYS A 2 -78.28 30.66 14.84
C LYS A 2 -76.83 30.71 14.30
N SER A 3 -76.30 29.58 13.78
CA SER A 3 -76.31 29.14 12.36
C SER A 3 -75.10 29.70 11.58
N LEU A 4 -74.47 29.07 10.59
CA LEU A 4 -74.58 27.80 9.87
C LEU A 4 -73.25 27.69 9.07
N GLY A 5 -72.78 26.48 8.76
CA GLY A 5 -71.67 26.28 7.82
C GLY A 5 -71.45 24.81 7.52
N LEU A 6 -71.92 24.38 6.35
CA LEU A 6 -72.07 23.00 5.88
C LEU A 6 -70.75 22.25 5.62
N ALA A 7 -70.78 20.97 5.97
CA ALA A 7 -70.27 19.77 5.28
C ALA A 7 -69.24 19.87 4.13
N GLY A 8 -68.17 19.08 4.25
CA GLY A 8 -67.33 18.61 3.15
C GLY A 8 -66.54 17.36 3.58
N ALA A 9 -66.70 16.27 2.85
CA ALA A 9 -66.26 14.92 3.19
C ALA A 9 -64.74 14.74 3.36
N GLY A 10 -64.33 13.92 4.34
CA GLY A 10 -62.95 13.44 4.49
C GLY A 10 -62.95 11.94 4.78
N ALA A 11 -62.53 11.16 3.79
CA ALA A 11 -62.47 9.71 3.83
C ALA A 11 -61.49 9.17 4.89
N LEU A 12 -61.88 8.06 5.51
CA LEU A 12 -61.02 7.19 6.31
C LEU A 12 -59.86 6.68 5.44
N ILE A 13 -58.64 7.14 5.69
CA ILE A 13 -57.44 6.50 5.15
C ILE A 13 -56.95 5.49 6.19
N PRO A 14 -56.81 4.20 5.82
CA PRO A 14 -56.36 3.16 6.72
C PRO A 14 -54.88 3.33 7.04
N PHE A 15 -54.48 2.81 8.21
CA PHE A 15 -53.09 2.66 8.65
C PHE A 15 -52.23 2.07 7.53
N GLY A 16 -51.47 2.94 6.85
CA GLY A 16 -50.46 2.59 5.87
C GLY A 16 -49.18 2.18 6.58
N ARG A 17 -48.70 0.98 6.22
CA ARG A 17 -47.40 0.40 6.59
C ARG A 17 -46.28 1.45 6.55
N VAL A 18 -45.49 1.48 7.62
CA VAL A 18 -44.14 2.07 7.62
C VAL A 18 -43.35 1.32 6.56
N LEU A 19 -43.16 1.94 5.40
CA LEU A 19 -42.17 1.51 4.43
C LEU A 19 -40.81 1.92 4.99
N ALA A 20 -40.04 0.92 5.41
CA ALA A 20 -38.60 1.07 5.55
C ALA A 20 -38.07 1.62 4.22
N GLY A 21 -37.50 2.82 4.25
CA GLY A 21 -36.76 3.35 3.12
C GLY A 21 -35.60 2.41 2.85
N ASN A 22 -35.60 1.78 1.67
CA ASN A 22 -34.36 1.31 1.09
C ASN A 22 -33.57 2.57 0.75
N GLU A 23 -32.60 2.93 1.59
CA GLU A 23 -31.47 3.71 1.12
C GLU A 23 -30.76 2.83 0.08
N GLU A 24 -30.92 3.18 -1.19
CA GLU A 24 -30.03 2.67 -2.23
C GLU A 24 -28.60 3.04 -1.83
N PRO A 25 -27.65 2.10 -1.83
CA PRO A 25 -26.27 2.46 -1.61
C PRO A 25 -25.87 3.44 -2.71
N GLU A 26 -25.34 4.61 -2.32
CA GLU A 26 -24.73 5.55 -3.26
C GLU A 26 -23.84 4.77 -4.22
N ALA A 27 -24.13 4.89 -5.52
CA ALA A 27 -23.35 4.22 -6.55
C ALA A 27 -21.89 4.67 -6.41
N MET A 28 -21.03 3.72 -6.01
CA MET A 28 -19.57 3.92 -5.96
C MET A 28 -19.11 4.50 -7.29
N PRO A 29 -18.24 5.53 -7.30
CA PRO A 29 -17.77 6.13 -8.53
C PRO A 29 -17.20 5.05 -9.45
N THR A 30 -17.80 4.89 -10.63
CA THR A 30 -17.46 3.88 -11.64
C THR A 30 -16.09 4.10 -12.30
N SER A 31 -15.28 5.02 -11.79
CA SER A 31 -13.91 5.25 -12.24
C SER A 31 -13.05 5.76 -11.09
N CYS A 32 -12.03 4.99 -10.74
CA CYS A 32 -10.98 5.35 -9.82
C CYS A 32 -9.72 5.69 -10.63
N THR A 33 -8.99 6.74 -10.21
CA THR A 33 -7.83 7.26 -10.94
C THR A 33 -6.54 6.84 -10.24
N LEU A 34 -5.56 6.37 -11.01
CA LEU A 34 -4.24 6.00 -10.49
C LEU A 34 -3.60 7.17 -9.74
N ILE A 35 -3.07 6.88 -8.55
CA ILE A 35 -2.35 7.86 -7.74
C ILE A 35 -1.16 8.46 -8.51
N PRO A 36 -0.97 9.80 -8.50
CA PRO A 36 0.22 10.45 -9.04
C PRO A 36 1.50 9.89 -8.38
N THR A 37 2.51 9.61 -9.21
CA THR A 37 3.80 9.11 -8.72
C THR A 37 4.67 10.27 -8.30
N GLU A 38 5.13 10.25 -7.05
CA GLU A 38 6.04 11.26 -6.52
C GLU A 38 7.44 10.72 -6.25
N THR A 39 8.36 11.65 -6.02
CA THR A 39 9.67 11.28 -5.47
C THR A 39 9.50 10.67 -4.07
N ALA A 40 10.28 9.64 -3.76
CA ALA A 40 10.40 9.12 -2.40
C ALA A 40 11.08 10.13 -1.43
N GLY A 41 11.51 11.29 -1.94
CA GLY A 41 12.34 12.25 -1.22
C GLY A 41 13.77 11.71 -0.96
N PRO A 42 14.61 12.51 -0.29
CA PRO A 42 15.98 12.12 0.06
C PRO A 42 16.06 11.19 1.28
N PHE A 43 14.92 10.90 1.92
CA PHE A 43 14.83 10.18 3.19
C PHE A 43 14.06 8.83 3.16
N PRO A 44 14.16 7.98 2.11
CA PRO A 44 13.56 6.64 2.12
C PRO A 44 14.47 5.65 2.84
N LEU A 45 13.97 5.05 3.92
CA LEU A 45 14.59 3.87 4.52
C LEU A 45 13.94 2.62 3.93
N ASP A 46 14.74 1.58 3.70
CA ASP A 46 14.19 0.25 3.44
C ASP A 46 13.55 -0.31 4.71
N LEU A 47 12.24 -0.12 4.84
CA LEU A 47 11.48 -0.61 5.99
C LEU A 47 11.37 -2.15 6.03
N THR A 48 11.80 -2.84 4.97
CA THR A 48 11.77 -4.31 4.90
C THR A 48 13.02 -4.96 5.48
N ALA A 49 14.09 -4.19 5.64
CA ALA A 49 15.34 -4.65 6.23
C ALA A 49 15.18 -5.08 7.70
N ASN A 50 14.12 -4.63 8.38
CA ASN A 50 13.85 -4.97 9.77
C ASN A 50 12.34 -5.00 10.09
N THR A 51 11.88 -6.08 10.71
CA THR A 51 10.47 -6.25 11.15
C THR A 51 10.02 -5.24 12.21
N TYR A 52 10.93 -4.51 12.85
CA TYR A 52 10.63 -3.41 13.78
C TYR A 52 9.66 -2.37 13.19
N TYR A 53 9.73 -2.13 11.88
CA TYR A 53 8.84 -1.18 11.22
C TYR A 53 7.43 -1.72 11.00
N PHE A 54 7.15 -3.00 11.24
CA PHE A 54 5.80 -3.55 11.21
C PHE A 54 5.04 -3.18 12.50
N ARG A 55 4.49 -1.98 12.54
CA ARG A 55 3.79 -1.43 13.71
C ARG A 55 2.76 -0.39 13.28
N SER A 56 1.66 -0.31 14.02
CA SER A 56 0.62 0.71 13.82
C SER A 56 0.97 1.98 14.58
N ASP A 57 1.43 1.89 15.84
CA ASP A 57 2.00 3.03 16.56
C ASP A 57 3.43 3.32 16.10
N ILE A 58 3.63 4.46 15.45
CA ILE A 58 4.92 4.91 14.94
C ILE A 58 5.48 6.10 15.72
N LYS A 59 4.81 6.58 16.78
CA LYS A 59 5.17 7.81 17.51
C LYS A 59 6.54 7.73 18.19
N GLU A 60 6.80 6.60 18.85
CA GLU A 60 7.88 6.45 19.83
C GLU A 60 7.85 7.56 20.88
N ASP A 61 8.89 8.39 20.97
CA ASP A 61 9.04 9.48 21.93
C ASP A 61 8.63 10.85 21.37
N ARG A 62 8.10 10.89 20.14
CA ARG A 62 7.75 12.15 19.48
C ARG A 62 6.50 12.78 20.10
N THR A 63 6.56 14.11 20.26
CA THR A 63 5.44 14.92 20.74
C THR A 63 4.78 15.64 19.57
N GLY A 64 3.47 15.87 19.66
CA GLY A 64 2.66 16.55 18.64
C GLY A 64 1.18 16.32 18.89
N ALA A 65 0.32 16.96 18.09
CA ALA A 65 -1.12 16.70 18.13
C ALA A 65 -1.38 15.23 17.76
N PRO A 66 -2.17 14.46 18.53
CA PRO A 66 -2.45 13.06 18.21
C PRO A 66 -3.14 12.93 16.84
N LEU A 67 -2.64 12.03 16.00
CA LEU A 67 -3.17 11.78 14.66
C LEU A 67 -3.29 10.28 14.40
N LYS A 68 -4.47 9.85 13.97
CA LYS A 68 -4.66 8.55 13.30
C LYS A 68 -4.60 8.77 11.79
N VAL A 69 -3.77 8.00 11.09
CA VAL A 69 -3.71 8.01 9.62
C VAL A 69 -4.32 6.73 9.12
N LYS A 70 -5.42 6.85 8.39
CA LYS A 70 -6.09 5.75 7.70
C LYS A 70 -5.89 5.88 6.20
N MET A 71 -5.62 4.76 5.55
CA MET A 71 -5.56 4.71 4.09
C MET A 71 -6.35 3.52 3.58
N ARG A 72 -7.15 3.72 2.53
CA ARG A 72 -7.78 2.64 1.78
C ARG A 72 -7.12 2.47 0.42
N ILE A 73 -6.75 1.26 0.07
CA ILE A 73 -6.10 0.95 -1.20
C ILE A 73 -7.10 0.26 -2.13
N LEU A 74 -7.27 0.82 -3.32
CA LEU A 74 -8.08 0.26 -4.40
C LEU A 74 -7.22 -0.17 -5.59
N GLY A 75 -7.66 -1.18 -6.33
CA GLY A 75 -7.08 -1.53 -7.62
C GLY A 75 -7.72 -0.73 -8.74
N VAL A 76 -6.93 -0.04 -9.56
CA VAL A 76 -7.45 0.83 -10.64
C VAL A 76 -8.21 0.06 -11.73
N ASP A 77 -7.97 -1.25 -11.87
CA ASP A 77 -8.61 -2.06 -12.92
C ASP A 77 -10.12 -2.26 -12.67
N ASN A 78 -10.56 -2.22 -11.41
CA ASN A 78 -11.94 -2.51 -11.03
C ASN A 78 -12.49 -1.69 -9.86
N CYS A 79 -11.69 -0.78 -9.30
CA CYS A 79 -12.03 0.09 -8.17
C CYS A 79 -12.46 -0.64 -6.90
N LEU A 80 -12.04 -1.91 -6.75
CA LEU A 80 -12.29 -2.69 -5.56
C LEU A 80 -11.12 -2.58 -4.56
N PRO A 81 -11.39 -2.79 -3.26
CA PRO A 81 -10.35 -2.86 -2.25
C PRO A 81 -9.27 -3.91 -2.53
N MET A 82 -8.01 -3.50 -2.36
CA MET A 82 -6.85 -4.39 -2.36
C MET A 82 -6.52 -4.79 -0.93
N THR A 83 -6.93 -5.99 -0.57
CA THR A 83 -6.60 -6.62 0.71
C THR A 83 -5.11 -6.96 0.78
N ASN A 84 -4.48 -7.25 1.92
CA ASN A 84 -3.15 -7.87 1.97
C ASN A 84 -1.98 -7.19 1.21
N VAL A 85 -2.08 -5.90 0.89
CA VAL A 85 -0.98 -5.11 0.29
C VAL A 85 -0.23 -4.35 1.37
N ARG A 86 1.08 -4.19 1.19
CA ARG A 86 1.90 -3.46 2.17
C ARG A 86 1.85 -1.97 1.88
N VAL A 87 1.51 -1.20 2.92
CA VAL A 87 1.58 0.25 2.90
C VAL A 87 2.65 0.69 3.88
N ASN A 88 3.68 1.36 3.38
CA ASN A 88 4.70 2.02 4.18
C ASN A 88 4.33 3.49 4.30
N ILE A 89 4.53 4.09 5.48
CA ILE A 89 4.51 5.55 5.65
C ILE A 89 5.75 6.05 6.36
N TRP A 90 6.14 7.28 6.04
CA TRP A 90 7.12 8.04 6.81
C TRP A 90 6.84 9.54 6.72
N MET A 91 7.22 10.26 7.76
CA MET A 91 7.00 11.70 7.85
C MET A 91 8.03 12.36 8.77
N CYS A 92 8.06 13.69 8.72
CA CYS A 92 8.81 14.48 9.68
C CYS A 92 8.07 14.59 11.02
N ASP A 93 8.78 14.97 12.08
CA ASP A 93 8.18 15.33 13.36
C ASP A 93 7.56 16.74 13.35
N LYS A 94 7.06 17.18 14.51
CA LYS A 94 6.44 18.51 14.66
C LYS A 94 7.38 19.68 14.28
N ASP A 95 8.69 19.45 14.29
CA ASP A 95 9.70 20.45 14.00
C ASP A 95 10.28 20.30 12.58
N GLY A 96 9.71 19.41 11.76
CA GLY A 96 10.12 19.21 10.36
C GLY A 96 11.37 18.35 10.19
N ILE A 97 11.73 17.55 11.20
CA ILE A 97 12.92 16.69 11.19
C ILE A 97 12.52 15.25 10.87
N TYR A 98 13.32 14.54 10.08
CA TYR A 98 13.16 13.12 9.77
C TYR A 98 14.07 12.21 10.62
N SER A 99 13.57 11.05 11.02
CA SER A 99 14.38 10.00 11.64
C SER A 99 15.24 9.27 10.61
N GLY A 100 16.33 8.64 11.05
CA GLY A 100 17.17 7.77 10.22
C GLY A 100 18.20 8.48 9.34
N TYR A 101 18.33 9.81 9.47
CA TYR A 101 19.28 10.61 8.68
C TYR A 101 19.96 11.65 9.53
N ASP A 102 21.27 11.79 9.34
CA ASP A 102 22.10 12.86 9.90
C ASP A 102 22.75 13.60 8.73
N THR A 103 22.03 14.60 8.19
CA THR A 103 22.47 15.38 7.01
C THR A 103 22.27 16.88 7.25
N PRO A 104 23.03 17.76 6.57
CA PRO A 104 22.84 19.21 6.70
C PRO A 104 21.43 19.72 6.35
N GLN A 105 20.70 18.97 5.51
CA GLN A 105 19.31 19.26 5.12
C GLN A 105 18.28 18.75 6.14
N ASN A 106 18.70 17.95 7.12
CA ASN A 106 17.87 17.36 8.17
C ASN A 106 18.47 17.67 9.56
N GLN A 107 18.66 18.96 9.85
CA GLN A 107 19.30 19.40 11.10
C GLN A 107 18.51 18.92 12.32
N GLY A 108 19.21 18.27 13.26
CA GLY A 108 18.59 17.65 14.43
C GLY A 108 18.12 16.20 14.22
N GLY A 109 18.30 15.65 13.01
CA GLY A 109 18.10 14.24 12.73
C GLY A 109 19.22 13.34 13.28
N SER A 110 18.97 12.04 13.30
CA SER A 110 19.96 11.04 13.68
C SER A 110 19.80 9.78 12.84
N ALA A 111 20.91 9.25 12.32
CA ALA A 111 20.95 8.04 11.49
C ALA A 111 20.44 6.77 12.21
N THR A 112 20.38 6.76 13.54
CA THR A 112 19.99 5.57 14.33
C THR A 112 18.53 5.56 14.78
N THR A 113 17.85 6.70 14.64
CA THR A 113 16.45 6.86 15.05
C THR A 113 15.47 6.28 14.03
N LYS A 114 14.28 5.88 14.51
CA LYS A 114 13.31 5.13 13.69
C LYS A 114 11.87 5.67 13.77
N TRP A 115 11.63 6.67 14.61
CA TRP A 115 10.30 7.21 14.87
C TRP A 115 9.63 7.76 13.61
N LEU A 116 8.29 7.80 13.64
CA LEU A 116 7.41 8.27 12.56
C LEU A 116 7.65 7.56 11.22
N ARG A 117 8.01 6.28 11.31
CA ARG A 117 8.14 5.34 10.20
C ARG A 117 7.52 4.01 10.58
N GLY A 118 6.78 3.44 9.64
CA GLY A 118 6.21 2.11 9.81
C GLY A 118 5.57 1.61 8.54
N TYR A 119 5.17 0.34 8.56
CA TYR A 119 4.32 -0.24 7.55
C TYR A 119 3.23 -1.09 8.18
N GLN A 120 2.13 -1.20 7.47
CA GLN A 120 0.99 -2.07 7.77
C GLN A 120 0.63 -2.86 6.51
N ILE A 121 -0.20 -3.87 6.70
CA ILE A 121 -0.78 -4.68 5.62
C ILE A 121 -2.28 -4.39 5.60
N THR A 122 -2.84 -4.12 4.43
CA THR A 122 -4.26 -3.81 4.31
C THR A 122 -5.14 -4.97 4.76
N ASP A 123 -6.25 -4.66 5.41
CA ASP A 123 -7.25 -5.62 5.86
C ASP A 123 -8.22 -6.05 4.73
N ALA A 124 -9.33 -6.71 5.08
CA ALA A 124 -10.36 -7.14 4.13
C ALA A 124 -11.07 -5.98 3.39
N ASN A 125 -11.03 -4.77 3.96
CA ASN A 125 -11.58 -3.55 3.36
C ASN A 125 -10.51 -2.78 2.56
N GLY A 126 -9.31 -3.33 2.41
CA GLY A 126 -8.19 -2.65 1.78
C GLY A 126 -7.60 -1.54 2.65
N GLU A 127 -7.82 -1.57 3.97
CA GLU A 127 -7.48 -0.47 4.87
C GLU A 127 -6.26 -0.74 5.75
N VAL A 128 -5.47 0.30 6.00
CA VAL A 128 -4.43 0.33 7.05
C VAL A 128 -4.66 1.51 7.98
N GLU A 129 -4.25 1.35 9.24
CA GLU A 129 -4.28 2.41 10.26
C GLU A 129 -2.91 2.55 10.94
N PHE A 130 -2.49 3.80 11.12
CA PHE A 130 -1.31 4.17 11.90
C PHE A 130 -1.67 5.18 12.99
N GLU A 131 -1.12 5.00 14.19
CA GLU A 131 -1.15 6.00 15.25
C GLU A 131 0.15 6.79 15.26
N THR A 132 0.02 8.11 15.13
CA THR A 132 1.15 9.02 14.95
C THR A 132 0.85 10.40 15.55
N ILE A 133 1.67 11.40 15.24
CA ILE A 133 1.41 12.82 15.53
C ILE A 133 1.10 13.59 14.24
N PHE A 134 0.45 14.74 14.33
CA PHE A 134 0.32 15.62 13.17
C PHE A 134 1.71 16.17 12.78
N PRO A 135 2.16 16.02 11.52
CA PRO A 135 3.51 16.44 11.14
C PRO A 135 3.66 17.96 11.15
N GLY A 136 4.88 18.41 11.43
CA GLY A 136 5.26 19.80 11.22
C GLY A 136 5.50 20.10 9.75
N TRP A 137 6.21 21.19 9.50
CA TRP A 137 6.66 21.57 8.17
C TRP A 137 8.13 22.02 8.20
N TYR A 138 8.77 21.96 7.03
CA TYR A 138 10.13 22.40 6.79
C TYR A 138 10.20 23.23 5.52
N GLN A 139 11.22 24.08 5.42
CA GLN A 139 11.30 25.06 4.33
C GLN A 139 11.35 24.38 2.96
N GLY A 140 10.57 24.91 2.02
CA GLY A 140 10.56 24.48 0.64
C GLY A 140 9.59 23.34 0.32
N ARG A 141 8.85 22.82 1.31
CA ARG A 141 7.79 21.82 1.10
C ARG A 141 6.55 22.14 1.93
N ILE A 142 5.38 21.81 1.40
CA ILE A 142 4.12 21.83 2.14
C ILE A 142 4.09 20.68 3.13
N CYS A 143 3.39 20.79 4.26
CA CYS A 143 3.14 19.68 5.18
C CYS A 143 2.61 18.43 4.44
N HIS A 144 3.29 17.28 4.63
CA HIS A 144 2.97 16.02 3.95
C HIS A 144 3.40 14.80 4.76
N ILE A 145 2.81 13.65 4.40
CA ILE A 145 3.24 12.32 4.82
C ILE A 145 3.58 11.53 3.56
N HIS A 146 4.75 10.91 3.50
CA HIS A 146 5.11 10.04 2.40
C HIS A 146 4.48 8.67 2.58
N PHE A 147 4.17 8.01 1.45
CA PHE A 147 3.76 6.62 1.47
C PHE A 147 4.27 5.82 0.27
N GLN A 148 4.35 4.50 0.46
CA GLN A 148 4.56 3.53 -0.60
C GLN A 148 3.59 2.38 -0.47
N VAL A 149 2.95 2.01 -1.58
CA VAL A 149 2.04 0.86 -1.65
C VAL A 149 2.70 -0.20 -2.52
N TYR A 150 3.14 -1.29 -1.89
CA TYR A 150 3.74 -2.42 -2.58
C TYR A 150 2.66 -3.42 -2.97
N VAL A 151 2.39 -3.51 -4.27
CA VAL A 151 1.44 -4.48 -4.82
C VAL A 151 2.14 -5.76 -5.27
N SER A 152 3.46 -5.73 -5.51
CA SER A 152 4.28 -6.90 -5.85
C SER A 152 5.76 -6.63 -5.56
N SER A 153 6.60 -7.65 -5.70
CA SER A 153 8.07 -7.51 -5.71
C SER A 153 8.63 -6.64 -6.85
N SER A 154 7.85 -6.36 -7.90
CA SER A 154 8.28 -5.57 -9.07
C SER A 154 7.65 -4.18 -9.15
N TYR A 155 6.63 -3.88 -8.33
CA TYR A 155 5.95 -2.60 -8.35
C TYR A 155 5.56 -2.10 -6.97
N ALA A 156 5.91 -0.84 -6.72
CA ALA A 156 5.36 -0.03 -5.64
C ALA A 156 4.89 1.31 -6.20
N ALA A 157 3.68 1.73 -5.82
CA ALA A 157 3.27 3.12 -6.00
C ALA A 157 3.97 3.96 -4.91
N ILE A 158 4.62 5.05 -5.31
CA ILE A 158 5.30 5.98 -4.41
C ILE A 158 4.60 7.32 -4.56
N SER A 159 4.11 7.89 -3.46
CA SER A 159 3.45 9.18 -3.49
C SER A 159 3.51 9.87 -2.12
N GLN A 160 2.81 10.98 -1.99
CA GLN A 160 2.75 11.79 -0.77
C GLN A 160 1.30 12.21 -0.55
N MET A 161 0.85 12.25 0.70
CA MET A 161 -0.42 12.84 1.07
C MET A 161 -0.21 14.21 1.70
N THR A 162 -1.12 15.14 1.45
CA THR A 162 -1.17 16.47 2.06
C THR A 162 -2.59 16.78 2.51
N PHE A 163 -2.80 17.96 3.07
CA PHE A 163 -4.04 18.34 3.75
C PHE A 163 -4.53 19.70 3.27
N ASP A 164 -5.83 19.94 3.42
CA ASP A 164 -6.41 21.25 3.22
C ASP A 164 -5.68 22.33 4.05
N ILE A 165 -5.44 23.48 3.44
CA ILE A 165 -4.57 24.52 4.00
C ILE A 165 -5.15 25.13 5.27
N GLU A 166 -6.45 25.41 5.27
CA GLU A 166 -7.12 25.99 6.43
C GLU A 166 -7.17 24.98 7.58
N THR A 167 -7.57 23.75 7.26
CA THR A 167 -7.75 22.68 8.24
C THR A 167 -6.43 22.31 8.93
N LYS A 168 -5.33 22.14 8.19
CA LYS A 168 -4.01 21.84 8.81
C LYS A 168 -3.50 23.00 9.68
N ASN A 169 -3.69 24.24 9.23
CA ASN A 169 -3.24 25.41 9.97
C ASN A 169 -4.04 25.65 11.24
N ALA A 170 -5.32 25.24 11.26
CA ALA A 170 -6.12 25.22 12.49
C ALA A 170 -5.54 24.28 13.56
N ILE A 171 -4.93 23.15 13.18
CA ILE A 171 -4.24 22.26 14.13
C ILE A 171 -3.01 22.95 14.72
N TYR A 172 -2.18 23.60 13.90
CA TYR A 172 -1.03 24.35 14.42
C TYR A 172 -1.46 25.46 15.40
N ALA A 173 -2.55 26.16 15.10
CA ALA A 173 -3.12 27.18 15.98
C ALA A 173 -3.71 26.61 17.28
N ALA A 174 -4.24 25.38 17.26
CA ALA A 174 -4.77 24.70 18.45
C ALA A 174 -3.67 24.19 19.40
N PHE A 175 -2.45 23.99 18.90
CA PHE A 175 -1.31 23.46 19.67
C PHE A 175 -0.06 24.37 19.61
N PRO A 176 -0.17 25.66 20.01
CA PRO A 176 0.90 26.65 19.80
C PRO A 176 2.18 26.35 20.60
N SER A 177 2.08 25.62 21.71
CA SER A 177 3.25 25.19 22.50
C SER A 177 4.02 24.03 21.86
N LEU A 178 3.35 23.21 21.03
CA LEU A 178 4.00 22.11 20.31
C LEU A 178 4.55 22.58 18.96
N TYR A 179 3.76 23.32 18.19
CA TYR A 179 4.11 23.81 16.85
C TYR A 179 4.58 25.25 16.88
N THR A 180 5.78 25.46 17.41
CA THR A 180 6.36 26.81 17.62
C THR A 180 6.70 27.56 16.33
N LYS A 181 6.82 26.85 15.20
CA LYS A 181 6.96 27.45 13.87
C LYS A 181 5.66 28.11 13.38
N GLY A 182 4.51 27.81 13.98
CA GLY A 182 3.21 28.31 13.58
C GLY A 182 2.72 27.73 12.25
N ALA A 183 1.86 28.49 11.58
CA ALA A 183 1.23 28.10 10.33
C ALA A 183 2.26 27.70 9.25
N ASP A 184 1.94 26.69 8.46
CA ASP A 184 2.69 26.31 7.27
C ASP A 184 2.49 27.40 6.20
N PRO A 185 3.55 28.13 5.80
CA PRO A 185 3.43 29.22 4.84
C PRO A 185 3.31 28.73 3.39
N MET A 186 3.50 27.43 3.13
CA MET A 186 3.52 26.89 1.78
C MET A 186 2.11 26.68 1.22
N THR A 187 1.90 27.10 -0.03
CA THR A 187 0.70 26.82 -0.81
C THR A 187 0.95 25.68 -1.81
N PHE A 188 -0.12 25.03 -2.30
CA PHE A 188 0.00 23.99 -3.33
C PHE A 188 0.72 24.49 -4.59
N ALA A 189 0.45 25.73 -5.03
CA ALA A 189 1.06 26.31 -6.22
C ALA A 189 2.57 26.58 -6.09
N GLN A 190 3.11 26.63 -4.87
CA GLN A 190 4.52 26.89 -4.61
C GLN A 190 5.31 25.61 -4.34
N ASP A 191 4.64 24.52 -3.95
CA ASP A 191 5.29 23.23 -3.71
C ASP A 191 5.52 22.50 -5.04
N ASN A 192 6.76 22.06 -5.27
CA ASN A 192 7.18 21.44 -6.52
C ASN A 192 6.67 20.00 -6.73
N ILE A 193 5.99 19.41 -5.74
CA ILE A 193 5.36 18.09 -5.77
C ILE A 193 3.84 18.22 -6.00
N PHE A 194 3.22 19.28 -5.48
CA PHE A 194 1.75 19.42 -5.54
C PHE A 194 1.25 20.49 -6.51
N SER A 195 2.15 21.27 -7.12
CA SER A 195 1.78 22.37 -8.04
C SER A 195 1.24 21.90 -9.39
N ASP A 196 1.46 20.65 -9.77
CA ASP A 196 0.93 20.01 -10.98
C ASP A 196 -0.39 19.25 -10.76
N GLY A 197 -0.84 19.15 -9.50
CA GLY A 197 -2.14 18.63 -9.11
C GLY A 197 -2.07 17.79 -7.83
N TYR A 198 -3.05 17.96 -6.94
CA TYR A 198 -3.03 17.33 -5.60
C TYR A 198 -4.34 16.64 -5.23
N THR A 199 -5.34 16.64 -6.10
CA THR A 199 -6.70 16.18 -5.77
C THR A 199 -6.74 14.75 -5.23
N TYR A 200 -5.92 13.85 -5.77
CA TYR A 200 -5.85 12.44 -5.34
C TYR A 200 -4.90 12.20 -4.16
N GLN A 201 -4.21 13.25 -3.70
CA GLN A 201 -3.26 13.22 -2.59
C GLN A 201 -3.76 14.03 -1.38
N LEU A 202 -4.93 14.68 -1.51
CA LEU A 202 -5.54 15.50 -0.48
C LEU A 202 -6.30 14.61 0.50
N ALA A 203 -5.70 14.32 1.65
CA ALA A 203 -6.34 13.56 2.71
C ALA A 203 -7.41 14.42 3.39
N SER A 204 -8.56 13.81 3.68
CA SER A 204 -9.51 14.39 4.62
C SER A 204 -8.89 14.45 6.01
N LEU A 205 -9.24 15.47 6.79
CA LEU A 205 -8.70 15.70 8.12
C LEU A 205 -9.84 16.14 9.04
N THR A 206 -10.16 15.31 10.02
CA THR A 206 -11.29 15.51 10.94
C THR A 206 -10.84 15.33 12.39
N GLY A 207 -11.71 15.66 13.35
CA GLY A 207 -11.43 15.57 14.78
C GLY A 207 -11.14 16.92 15.43
N ASN A 208 -10.59 16.90 16.64
CA ASN A 208 -10.38 18.11 17.44
C ASN A 208 -9.23 17.95 18.45
N SER A 209 -8.89 19.02 19.17
CA SER A 209 -7.75 19.06 20.07
C SER A 209 -7.91 18.26 21.37
N VAL A 210 -9.11 17.79 21.68
CA VAL A 210 -9.43 16.99 22.88
C VAL A 210 -9.39 15.50 22.54
N ASP A 211 -10.08 15.09 21.48
CA ASP A 211 -10.24 13.68 21.11
C ASP A 211 -9.12 13.17 20.17
N GLY A 212 -8.36 14.08 19.58
CA GLY A 212 -7.38 13.80 18.53
C GLY A 212 -7.95 13.96 17.12
N TYR A 213 -7.08 13.80 16.13
CA TYR A 213 -7.42 13.96 14.72
C TYR A 213 -7.34 12.64 13.95
N GLU A 214 -8.12 12.55 12.87
CA GLU A 214 -8.06 11.46 11.92
C GLU A 214 -7.85 12.01 10.50
N ALA A 215 -6.81 11.50 9.85
CA ALA A 215 -6.56 11.68 8.43
C ALA A 215 -7.02 10.45 7.66
N PHE A 216 -7.78 10.63 6.58
CA PHE A 216 -8.17 9.53 5.68
C PHE A 216 -7.86 9.87 4.23
N LEU A 217 -7.18 8.94 3.54
CA LEU A 217 -6.91 9.01 2.10
C LEU A 217 -7.26 7.69 1.41
N GLU A 218 -8.06 7.76 0.35
CA GLU A 218 -8.28 6.63 -0.57
C GLU A 218 -7.31 6.72 -1.75
N VAL A 219 -6.60 5.63 -2.03
CA VAL A 219 -5.50 5.58 -2.99
C VAL A 219 -5.75 4.44 -3.97
N SER A 220 -5.80 4.74 -5.27
CA SER A 220 -5.87 3.71 -6.31
C SER A 220 -4.50 3.44 -6.90
N VAL A 221 -4.14 2.16 -7.00
CA VAL A 221 -2.85 1.68 -7.51
C VAL A 221 -3.04 0.70 -8.68
N LYS A 222 -1.96 0.39 -9.42
CA LYS A 222 -2.04 -0.58 -10.52
C LYS A 222 -2.45 -1.96 -10.01
N GLY A 223 -3.38 -2.59 -10.73
CA GLY A 223 -3.91 -3.92 -10.42
C GLY A 223 -5.40 -3.90 -10.13
N SER A 224 -5.94 -5.08 -9.84
CA SER A 224 -7.34 -5.29 -9.48
C SER A 224 -7.47 -5.52 -7.98
N GLY A 225 -8.46 -4.92 -7.33
CA GLY A 225 -8.87 -5.35 -6.00
C GLY A 225 -9.61 -6.67 -6.08
N ASP A 226 -9.47 -7.53 -5.08
CA ASP A 226 -10.13 -8.83 -5.07
C ASP A 226 -11.18 -8.98 -3.96
N GLY A 227 -11.22 -8.05 -3.00
CA GLY A 227 -12.12 -8.09 -1.84
C GLY A 227 -12.07 -9.38 -1.01
N ASN A 228 -11.17 -10.32 -1.33
CA ASN A 228 -11.24 -11.72 -0.92
C ASN A 228 -9.90 -12.24 -0.38
N GLY A 229 -8.90 -11.39 -0.14
CA GLY A 229 -7.69 -11.77 0.62
C GLY A 229 -6.52 -12.32 -0.20
N THR A 230 -6.51 -12.21 -1.53
CA THR A 230 -5.50 -12.80 -2.42
C THR A 230 -4.60 -11.76 -3.08
N SER A 231 -4.14 -10.76 -2.34
CA SER A 231 -3.07 -9.90 -2.84
C SER A 231 -1.69 -10.50 -2.65
N ILE A 232 -0.82 -10.16 -3.59
CA ILE A 232 0.51 -10.73 -3.78
C ILE A 232 1.40 -10.61 -2.52
N GLY A 233 1.21 -9.62 -1.65
CA GLY A 233 1.98 -9.48 -0.41
C GLY A 233 1.71 -10.56 0.64
N HIS A 234 0.46 -11.03 0.78
CA HIS A 234 0.13 -12.20 1.58
C HIS A 234 0.59 -13.47 0.86
N ILE A 235 0.36 -13.57 -0.45
CA ILE A 235 0.83 -14.71 -1.24
C ILE A 235 2.35 -14.88 -1.10
N GLU A 236 3.15 -13.82 -1.19
CA GLU A 236 4.60 -13.86 -0.99
C GLU A 236 4.96 -14.31 0.44
N LYS A 237 4.24 -13.83 1.48
CA LYS A 237 4.44 -14.29 2.87
C LYS A 237 4.04 -15.75 3.08
N GLU A 238 2.91 -16.19 2.55
CA GLU A 238 2.46 -17.58 2.65
C GLU A 238 3.36 -18.51 1.85
N ASN A 239 3.77 -18.11 0.64
CA ASN A 239 4.78 -18.83 -0.12
C ASN A 239 6.08 -18.96 0.66
N ALA A 240 6.56 -17.88 1.31
CA ALA A 240 7.79 -17.88 2.10
C ALA A 240 7.73 -18.80 3.33
N LYS A 241 6.54 -19.13 3.85
CA LYS A 241 6.38 -20.18 4.88
C LYS A 241 6.59 -21.58 4.33
N GLN A 242 6.42 -21.77 3.03
CA GLN A 242 6.39 -23.09 2.37
C GLN A 242 7.68 -23.41 1.64
N PHE A 243 8.30 -22.42 1.00
CA PHE A 243 9.56 -22.57 0.29
C PHE A 243 10.28 -21.23 0.09
N SER A 244 11.55 -21.29 -0.30
CA SER A 244 12.30 -20.13 -0.82
C SER A 244 12.82 -20.40 -2.23
N LEU A 245 12.63 -19.45 -3.15
CA LEU A 245 13.15 -19.51 -4.51
C LEU A 245 14.40 -18.65 -4.65
N GLY A 246 15.50 -19.26 -5.08
CA GLY A 246 16.75 -18.60 -5.43
C GLY A 246 16.72 -17.98 -6.83
N GLN A 247 17.70 -17.14 -7.11
CA GLN A 247 17.94 -16.64 -8.47
C GLN A 247 18.69 -17.71 -9.27
N ASN A 248 18.35 -17.86 -10.55
CA ASN A 248 19.08 -18.75 -11.43
C ASN A 248 20.56 -18.31 -11.52
N PHE A 249 21.49 -19.26 -11.53
CA PHE A 249 22.92 -18.99 -11.67
C PHE A 249 23.56 -19.93 -12.69
N PRO A 250 24.32 -19.40 -13.67
CA PRO A 250 24.55 -17.97 -13.92
C PRO A 250 23.28 -17.26 -14.42
N ASN A 251 23.21 -15.93 -14.26
CA ASN A 251 22.22 -15.07 -14.90
C ASN A 251 22.85 -13.70 -15.21
N PRO A 252 23.02 -13.30 -16.48
CA PRO A 252 22.67 -14.04 -17.70
C PRO A 252 23.42 -15.36 -17.85
N HIS A 253 22.88 -16.31 -18.61
CA HIS A 253 23.51 -17.62 -18.88
C HIS A 253 23.60 -17.93 -20.37
N ASN A 254 24.54 -18.79 -20.73
CA ASN A 254 24.79 -19.22 -22.11
C ASN A 254 24.40 -20.69 -22.27
N GLY A 255 23.10 -20.95 -22.32
CA GLY A 255 22.53 -22.27 -22.58
C GLY A 255 22.01 -22.99 -21.34
N ILE A 256 22.84 -23.17 -20.31
CA ILE A 256 22.46 -23.92 -19.09
C ILE A 256 22.51 -23.00 -17.87
N THR A 257 21.50 -23.10 -17.01
CA THR A 257 21.44 -22.39 -15.71
C THR A 257 20.80 -23.29 -14.66
N GLU A 258 21.13 -23.05 -13.38
CA GLU A 258 20.55 -23.76 -12.25
C GLU A 258 19.74 -22.82 -11.38
N ILE A 259 18.56 -23.27 -10.95
CA ILE A 259 17.65 -22.49 -10.10
C ILE A 259 17.59 -23.19 -8.73
N PRO A 260 18.26 -22.66 -7.70
CA PRO A 260 18.18 -23.24 -6.37
C PRO A 260 16.85 -22.88 -5.71
N PHE A 261 16.28 -23.81 -4.95
CA PHE A 261 15.12 -23.57 -4.10
C PHE A 261 15.17 -24.42 -2.84
N THR A 262 14.55 -23.97 -1.75
CA THR A 262 14.47 -24.74 -0.50
C THR A 262 13.02 -24.99 -0.16
N LEU A 263 12.65 -26.25 0.11
CA LEU A 263 11.32 -26.60 0.62
C LEU A 263 11.34 -26.69 2.14
N HIS A 264 10.38 -26.04 2.81
CA HIS A 264 10.21 -26.15 4.27
C HIS A 264 9.46 -27.42 4.67
N ASN A 265 8.60 -27.93 3.79
CA ASN A 265 7.85 -29.18 3.95
C ASN A 265 7.93 -30.03 2.67
N ALA A 266 7.71 -31.35 2.79
CA ALA A 266 7.64 -32.22 1.63
C ALA A 266 6.45 -31.85 0.73
N ALA A 267 6.70 -31.66 -0.56
CA ALA A 267 5.74 -31.09 -1.50
C ALA A 267 5.94 -31.62 -2.92
N THR A 268 4.90 -31.55 -3.74
CA THR A 268 4.99 -31.76 -5.19
C THR A 268 5.43 -30.45 -5.83
N VAL A 269 6.45 -30.48 -6.70
CA VAL A 269 7.06 -29.30 -7.30
C VAL A 269 7.02 -29.37 -8.83
N SER A 270 6.70 -28.25 -9.46
CA SER A 270 6.87 -28.04 -10.89
C SER A 270 7.41 -26.64 -11.19
N PHE A 271 8.05 -26.49 -12.35
CA PHE A 271 8.54 -25.21 -12.85
C PHE A 271 7.94 -24.91 -14.22
N ASP A 272 7.24 -23.79 -14.34
CA ASP A 272 6.77 -23.28 -15.63
C ASP A 272 7.74 -22.23 -16.15
N ILE A 273 8.02 -22.25 -17.46
CA ILE A 273 8.81 -21.21 -18.15
C ILE A 273 7.88 -20.46 -19.10
N PHE A 274 7.92 -19.13 -19.05
CA PHE A 274 7.11 -18.22 -19.86
C PHE A 274 7.99 -17.27 -20.68
N ASP A 275 7.49 -16.84 -21.84
CA ASP A 275 8.06 -15.68 -22.52
C ASP A 275 7.65 -14.36 -21.85
N ILE A 276 8.24 -13.25 -22.29
CA ILE A 276 7.94 -11.92 -21.74
C ILE A 276 6.53 -11.40 -22.09
N GLN A 277 5.82 -12.07 -23.00
CA GLN A 277 4.40 -11.81 -23.27
C GLN A 277 3.48 -12.65 -22.36
N GLY A 278 4.03 -13.44 -21.43
CA GLY A 278 3.28 -14.26 -20.49
C GLY A 278 2.76 -15.57 -21.09
N ARG A 279 3.18 -15.96 -22.30
CA ARG A 279 2.82 -17.26 -22.87
C ARG A 279 3.69 -18.34 -22.23
N LYS A 280 3.05 -19.38 -21.71
CA LYS A 280 3.77 -20.55 -21.16
C LYS A 280 4.42 -21.34 -22.30
N LEU A 281 5.73 -21.53 -22.21
CA LEU A 281 6.53 -22.25 -23.21
C LEU A 281 6.70 -23.72 -22.84
N THR A 282 6.94 -24.02 -21.56
CA THR A 282 7.14 -25.40 -21.10
C THR A 282 6.93 -25.53 -19.58
N THR A 283 6.81 -26.77 -19.11
CA THR A 283 6.71 -27.17 -17.70
C THR A 283 7.75 -28.25 -17.41
N LEU A 284 8.52 -28.08 -16.34
CA LEU A 284 9.48 -29.05 -15.80
C LEU A 284 8.89 -29.68 -14.53
N GLU A 285 8.46 -30.94 -14.63
CA GLU A 285 7.87 -31.68 -13.51
C GLU A 285 8.97 -32.29 -12.63
N MET A 286 9.05 -31.86 -11.37
CA MET A 286 10.02 -32.42 -10.40
C MET A 286 9.39 -33.52 -9.53
N GLY A 287 8.07 -33.62 -9.52
CA GLY A 287 7.33 -34.58 -8.70
C GLY A 287 7.42 -34.25 -7.20
N ARG A 288 7.21 -35.26 -6.35
CA ARG A 288 7.23 -35.09 -4.89
C ARG A 288 8.66 -35.11 -4.36
N LEU A 289 9.06 -34.03 -3.69
CA LEU A 289 10.37 -33.86 -3.07
C LEU A 289 10.25 -33.77 -1.54
N SER A 290 11.31 -34.14 -0.83
CA SER A 290 11.42 -33.95 0.62
C SER A 290 11.68 -32.49 0.97
N ALA A 291 11.46 -32.10 2.22
CA ALA A 291 11.97 -30.84 2.74
C ALA A 291 13.50 -30.76 2.59
N GLY A 292 14.04 -29.55 2.40
CA GLY A 292 15.47 -29.32 2.19
C GLY A 292 15.78 -28.54 0.91
N ALA A 293 17.08 -28.38 0.64
CA ALA A 293 17.58 -27.66 -0.53
C ALA A 293 17.55 -28.55 -1.78
N HIS A 294 17.13 -27.96 -2.89
CA HIS A 294 17.01 -28.58 -4.21
C HIS A 294 17.47 -27.59 -5.29
N SER A 295 17.68 -28.10 -6.50
CA SER A 295 18.00 -27.30 -7.67
C SER A 295 17.32 -27.88 -8.90
N VAL A 296 16.82 -27.02 -9.78
CA VAL A 296 16.38 -27.42 -11.12
C VAL A 296 17.38 -26.90 -12.15
N LYS A 297 17.83 -27.80 -13.03
CA LYS A 297 18.70 -27.47 -14.14
C LYS A 297 17.85 -27.16 -15.36
N VAL A 298 18.01 -25.96 -15.92
CA VAL A 298 17.36 -25.52 -17.14
C VAL A 298 18.38 -25.50 -18.28
N ASP A 299 18.15 -26.29 -19.30
CA ASP A 299 18.95 -26.34 -20.53
C ASP A 299 18.10 -25.83 -21.70
N MET A 300 18.40 -24.61 -22.16
CA MET A 300 17.66 -23.95 -23.24
C MET A 300 17.77 -24.68 -24.57
N GLY A 301 18.92 -25.32 -24.83
CA GLY A 301 19.14 -26.07 -26.05
C GLY A 301 18.24 -27.30 -26.10
N SER A 302 18.20 -28.04 -24.99
CA SER A 302 17.29 -29.20 -24.83
C SER A 302 15.81 -28.81 -24.89
N LEU A 303 15.46 -27.60 -24.46
CA LEU A 303 14.09 -27.06 -24.50
C LEU A 303 13.74 -26.35 -25.82
N ASN A 304 14.69 -26.24 -26.77
CA ASN A 304 14.55 -25.50 -28.02
C ASN A 304 14.07 -24.05 -27.81
N LEU A 305 14.57 -23.40 -26.75
CA LEU A 305 14.25 -22.01 -26.41
C LEU A 305 15.34 -21.06 -26.92
N PRO A 306 14.99 -20.01 -27.68
CA PRO A 306 15.97 -19.07 -28.22
C PRO A 306 16.60 -18.20 -27.13
N GLN A 307 17.60 -17.39 -27.50
CA GLN A 307 18.12 -16.34 -26.61
C GLN A 307 17.03 -15.30 -26.33
N GLY A 308 16.99 -14.79 -25.11
CA GLY A 308 15.95 -13.86 -24.69
C GLY A 308 15.76 -13.81 -23.18
N ASN A 309 14.82 -12.97 -22.77
CA ASN A 309 14.36 -12.90 -21.40
C ASN A 309 13.18 -13.86 -21.21
N TYR A 310 13.13 -14.49 -20.04
CA TYR A 310 12.09 -15.43 -19.65
C TYR A 310 11.70 -15.21 -18.20
N VAL A 311 10.49 -15.64 -17.86
CA VAL A 311 10.05 -15.76 -16.47
C VAL A 311 9.97 -17.24 -16.15
N TYR A 312 10.55 -17.66 -15.02
CA TYR A 312 10.29 -18.98 -14.46
C TYR A 312 9.41 -18.84 -13.23
N GLN A 313 8.46 -19.76 -13.07
CA GLN A 313 7.57 -19.86 -11.92
C GLN A 313 7.74 -21.24 -11.29
N ILE A 314 8.02 -21.30 -9.99
CA ILE A 314 7.89 -22.53 -9.22
C ILE A 314 6.45 -22.65 -8.70
N ALA A 315 5.87 -23.84 -8.78
CA ALA A 315 4.66 -24.21 -8.05
C ALA A 315 4.98 -25.30 -7.04
N VAL A 316 4.61 -25.07 -5.78
CA VAL A 316 4.82 -25.99 -4.66
C VAL A 316 3.46 -26.37 -4.09
N GLN A 317 3.11 -27.66 -4.15
CA GLN A 317 1.84 -28.18 -3.66
C GLN A 317 2.05 -29.11 -2.47
N ASN A 318 1.38 -28.82 -1.37
CA ASN A 318 1.33 -29.67 -0.18
C ASN A 318 -0.09 -29.67 0.43
N ASN A 319 -0.21 -30.11 1.67
CA ASN A 319 -1.51 -30.19 2.35
C ASN A 319 -2.13 -28.81 2.64
N ASP A 320 -1.31 -27.75 2.70
CA ASP A 320 -1.75 -26.38 2.97
C ASP A 320 -2.24 -25.66 1.71
N GLY A 321 -1.98 -26.21 0.51
CA GLY A 321 -2.44 -25.66 -0.76
C GLY A 321 -1.38 -25.68 -1.86
N ILE A 322 -1.52 -24.75 -2.82
CA ILE A 322 -0.58 -24.56 -3.94
C ILE A 322 -0.01 -23.15 -3.87
N PHE A 323 1.31 -23.07 -3.76
CA PHE A 323 2.08 -21.84 -3.54
C PHE A 323 2.97 -21.56 -4.76
N ARG A 324 3.09 -20.29 -5.17
CA ARG A 324 3.76 -19.93 -6.44
C ARG A 324 4.61 -18.68 -6.35
N GLN A 325 5.86 -18.77 -6.78
CA GLN A 325 6.76 -17.62 -6.89
C GLN A 325 7.42 -17.58 -8.28
N TYR A 326 7.70 -16.38 -8.77
CA TYR A 326 8.29 -16.15 -10.08
C TYR A 326 9.56 -15.31 -10.00
N LYS A 327 10.49 -15.53 -10.95
CA LYS A 327 11.67 -14.69 -11.16
C LYS A 327 12.05 -14.63 -12.64
N LEU A 328 12.87 -13.65 -12.98
CA LEU A 328 13.39 -13.44 -14.34
C LEU A 328 14.70 -14.18 -14.54
N MET A 329 14.86 -14.76 -15.74
CA MET A 329 16.13 -15.27 -16.25
C MET A 329 16.43 -14.73 -17.65
N THR A 330 17.71 -14.51 -17.95
CA THR A 330 18.17 -14.01 -19.26
C THR A 330 19.12 -15.03 -19.90
N ALA A 331 18.71 -15.57 -21.05
CA ALA A 331 19.57 -16.39 -21.90
C ALA A 331 20.35 -15.47 -22.86
N ALA A 332 21.65 -15.31 -22.59
CA ALA A 332 22.57 -14.48 -23.36
C ALA A 332 23.33 -15.28 -24.43
N ARG A 333 24.10 -14.56 -25.25
CA ARG A 333 25.01 -15.13 -26.25
C ARG A 333 26.26 -15.69 -25.60
#